data_AF-A0A1H1EZM1-F1
#
_entry.id   AF-A0A1H1EZM1-F1
#
_cell.length_a   1.000
_cell.length_b   1.000
_cell.length_c   1.000
_cell.angle_alpha   90.00
_cell.angle_beta   90.00
_cell.angle_gamma   90.00
#
_symmetry.space_group_name_H-M   'P 1'
#
loop_
_entity.id
_entity.type
_entity.pdbx_description
1 polymer ?
#
loop_
_entity_poly.entity_id
_entity_poly.type
_entity_poly.pdbx_seq_one_letter_code
_entity_poly.pdbx_strand_id
1 'polypeptide(L)' 'MSRSNRSAMHVGCPNCGATVDATVPPGPGIGGDDSNRLQGKQANCRNCGHELELYYY' A
#
# COMPACT_ATOMS: atom_id res chain seq x y z
N MET A 1 3.85 -16.05 17.40
CA MET A 1 3.91 -15.89 15.93
C MET A 1 3.05 -14.69 15.55
N SER A 2 3.66 -13.50 15.42
CA SER A 2 2.95 -12.27 15.10
C SER A 2 2.55 -12.29 13.62
N ARG A 3 1.29 -12.58 13.32
CA ARG A 3 0.76 -12.45 11.96
C ARG A 3 0.74 -10.96 11.63
N SER A 4 1.71 -10.48 10.84
CA SER A 4 1.62 -9.18 10.18
C SER A 4 0.37 -9.19 9.31
N ASN A 5 -0.73 -8.67 9.84
CA ASN A 5 -2.01 -8.62 9.15
C ASN A 5 -1.93 -7.48 8.13
N ARG A 6 -1.29 -7.76 6.98
CA ARG A 6 -1.18 -6.81 5.86
C ARG A 6 -2.59 -6.50 5.37
N SER A 7 -2.98 -5.23 5.43
CA SER A 7 -4.29 -4.82 4.94
C SER A 7 -4.22 -4.76 3.41
N ALA A 8 -5.10 -5.50 2.75
CA ALA A 8 -5.32 -5.37 1.32
C ALA A 8 -6.11 -4.08 1.07
N MET A 9 -5.54 -3.19 0.26
CA MET A 9 -6.18 -1.95 -0.18
C MET A 9 -6.47 -2.06 -1.68
N HIS A 10 -7.65 -1.63 -2.08
CA HIS A 10 -8.05 -1.57 -3.48
C HIS A 10 -7.99 -0.12 -3.94
N VAL A 11 -7.10 0.18 -4.87
CA VAL A 11 -6.86 1.55 -5.37
C VAL A 11 -7.21 1.59 -6.86
N GLY A 12 -7.84 2.67 -7.32
CA GLY A 12 -8.11 2.84 -8.75
C GLY A 12 -6.83 3.20 -9.52
N CYS A 13 -6.58 2.53 -10.65
CA CYS A 13 -5.52 2.91 -11.56
C CYS A 13 -5.91 4.21 -12.27
N PRO A 14 -5.13 5.30 -12.15
CA PRO A 14 -5.47 6.58 -12.76
C PRO A 14 -5.42 6.54 -14.29
N ASN A 15 -4.69 5.58 -14.87
CA ASN A 15 -4.52 5.46 -16.31
C ASN A 15 -5.68 4.74 -17.01
N CYS A 16 -6.28 3.72 -16.38
CA CYS A 16 -7.30 2.89 -17.03
C CYS A 16 -8.56 2.63 -16.20
N GLY A 17 -8.64 3.17 -14.97
CA GLY A 17 -9.76 2.95 -14.06
C GLY A 17 -9.86 1.56 -13.44
N ALA A 18 -8.98 0.62 -13.81
CA ALA A 18 -8.97 -0.72 -13.24
C ALA A 18 -8.53 -0.72 -11.77
N THR A 19 -9.01 -1.68 -10.99
CA THR A 19 -8.62 -1.86 -9.59
C THR A 19 -7.22 -2.44 -9.47
N VAL A 20 -6.41 -1.83 -8.61
CA VAL A 20 -5.05 -2.27 -8.25
C VAL A 20 -5.07 -2.73 -6.80
N ASP A 21 -4.70 -3.98 -6.57
CA ASP A 21 -4.55 -4.53 -5.24
C ASP A 21 -3.19 -4.14 -4.67
N ALA A 22 -3.20 -3.26 -3.68
CA ALA A 22 -2.02 -2.86 -2.93
C ALA A 22 -2.02 -3.50 -1.55
N THR A 23 -0.84 -3.81 -1.02
CA THR A 23 -0.68 -4.25 0.37
C THR A 23 0.15 -3.24 1.12
N VAL A 24 -0.47 -2.60 2.10
CA VAL A 24 0.23 -1.84 3.13
C VAL A 24 0.39 -2.71 4.37
N PRO A 25 1.56 -2.68 5.03
CA PRO A 25 1.67 -3.25 6.35
C PRO A 25 0.66 -2.56 7.27
N PRO A 26 0.13 -3.27 8.28
CA PRO A 26 -0.62 -2.58 9.33
C PRO A 26 0.31 -1.53 9.91
N GLY A 27 -0.11 -0.26 9.89
CA GLY A 27 0.66 0.83 10.50
C GLY A 27 1.02 0.44 11.93
N PRO A 28 2.21 0.81 12.43
CA PRO A 28 2.54 0.47 13.79
C PRO A 28 1.51 1.23 14.65
N GLY A 29 0.76 0.49 15.48
CA GLY A 29 -0.24 1.11 16.33
C GLY A 29 0.37 2.29 17.07
N ILE A 30 -0.46 3.31 17.33
CA ILE A 30 -0.11 4.59 17.97
C ILE A 30 0.90 4.36 19.12
N GLY A 31 2.21 4.45 18.87
CA GLY A 31 3.23 4.09 19.86
C GLY A 31 4.53 3.41 19.37
N GLY A 32 4.72 3.10 18.09
CA GLY A 32 6.04 2.70 17.58
C GLY A 32 6.89 3.92 17.22
N ASP A 33 8.12 4.02 17.69
CA ASP A 33 9.05 5.13 17.36
C ASP A 33 9.32 5.25 15.84
N ASP A 34 9.13 4.15 15.10
CA ASP A 34 9.19 4.08 13.63
C ASP A 34 7.90 4.52 12.89
N SER A 35 6.79 4.81 13.61
CA SER A 35 5.45 5.09 13.02
C SER A 35 5.26 6.47 12.43
N ASN A 36 6.30 7.29 12.41
CA ASN A 36 6.24 8.66 11.88
C ASN A 36 7.20 8.87 10.69
N ARG A 37 7.60 7.79 10.03
CA ARG A 37 8.41 7.83 8.81
C ARG A 37 7.53 7.47 7.62
N LEU A 38 7.43 8.39 6.66
CA LEU A 38 6.76 8.16 5.39
C LEU A 38 7.33 6.91 4.71
N GLN A 39 6.51 5.88 4.59
CA GLN A 39 6.82 4.64 3.89
C GLN A 39 6.31 4.72 2.46
N GLY A 40 7.10 4.25 1.50
CA GLY A 40 6.71 4.12 0.11
C GLY A 40 6.51 2.65 -0.29
N LYS A 41 5.52 2.37 -1.13
CA LYS A 41 5.28 1.05 -1.71
C LYS A 41 4.88 1.19 -3.18
N GLN A 42 5.60 0.50 -4.06
CA GLN A 42 5.23 0.40 -5.47
C GLN A 42 4.20 -0.72 -5.69
N ALA A 43 3.24 -0.45 -6.58
CA ALA A 43 2.22 -1.38 -7.03
C ALA A 43 2.02 -1.22 -8.54
N ASN A 44 1.87 -2.34 -9.25
CA ASN A 44 1.68 -2.34 -10.70
C ASN A 44 0.24 -2.71 -11.06
N CYS A 45 -0.38 -1.90 -11.92
CA CYS A 45 -1.68 -2.23 -12.48
C CYS A 45 -1.54 -3.39 -13.46
N ARG A 46 -2.16 -4.53 -13.15
CA ARG A 46 -2.13 -5.72 -14.03
C ARG A 46 -2.91 -5.54 -15.33
N ASN A 47 -3.75 -4.52 -15.44
CA ASN A 47 -4.58 -4.27 -16.61
C ASN A 47 -3.82 -3.50 -17.71
N CYS A 48 -3.14 -2.41 -17.36
CA CYS A 48 -2.44 -1.54 -18.33
C CYS A 48 -0.92 -1.45 -18.12
N GLY A 49 -0.37 -2.15 -17.10
CA GLY A 49 1.06 -2.14 -16.79
C GLY A 49 1.55 -0.85 -16.14
N HIS A 50 0.65 0.04 -15.73
CA HIS A 50 1.03 1.32 -15.11
C HIS A 50 1.53 1.11 -13.68
N GLU A 51 2.67 1.71 -13.36
CA GLU A 51 3.25 1.70 -12.02
C GLU A 51 2.64 2.80 -11.15
N LEU A 52 2.33 2.47 -9.90
CA LEU A 52 1.80 3.38 -8.90
C LEU A 52 2.70 3.35 -7.67
N GLU A 53 2.93 4.53 -7.09
CA GLU A 53 3.63 4.69 -5.83
C GLU A 53 2.66 5.13 -4.74
N LEU A 54 2.62 4.38 -3.65
CA LEU A 54 1.74 4.59 -2.51
C LEU A 54 2.57 5.00 -1.31
N TYR A 55 2.15 6.06 -0.63
CA TYR A 55 2.81 6.54 0.57
C TYR A 55 1.87 6.47 1.77
N TYR A 56 2.40 6.00 2.90
CA TYR A 56 1.66 5.85 4.16
C TYR A 56 2.58 6.11 5.36
N TYR A 57 1.98 6.37 6.52
CA TYR A 57 2.65 6.50 7.81
C TYR A 57 2.35 5.27 8.68
#